data_AF-A0A7X6HPP8-F1
#
_entry.id   AF-A0A7X6HPP8-F1
#
_cell.length_a   1.000
_cell.length_b   1.000
_cell.length_c   1.000
_cell.angle_alpha   90.00
_cell.angle_beta   90.00
_cell.angle_gamma   90.00
#
_symmetry.space_group_name_H-M   'P 1'
#
loop_
_entity.id
_entity.type
_entity.pdbx_description
1 polymer ?
#
loop_
_entity_poly.entity_id
_entity_poly.type
_entity_poly.pdbx_seq_one_letter_code
_entity_poly.pdbx_strand_id
1 'polypeptide(L)'
;MFQWIKDLFGRGSAVTVVIWIPHTDREQYRQITNSLYEWRQQWKQQIQLSFTTNVYDRYYEPESNCKRNGKLKVAVVITSDSAILKSLPVGVKSRTIPSLSPVWSVTATVKNQTYLIKGIEIQGSKHFEPGAKVYPCQQWSGDGYERPYVVGLHRETQKFTSVVCASDRFENWKVELVENPILIFQFQQTTGGWWSDDPKQKEEAQLLADGMNARNARIKSMKNE
;
A
#
# COMPACT_ATOMS: atom_id res chain seq x y z
N MET A 1 -10.51 10.86 -7.86
CA MET A 1 -9.37 10.05 -8.37
C MET A 1 -9.78 8.63 -8.82
N PHE A 2 -10.99 8.12 -8.50
CA PHE A 2 -11.42 6.74 -8.83
C PHE A 2 -12.23 6.59 -10.13
N GLN A 3 -12.76 7.67 -10.71
CA GLN A 3 -13.53 7.63 -11.97
C GLN A 3 -12.66 7.17 -13.17
N TRP A 4 -11.39 7.60 -13.19
CA TRP A 4 -10.47 7.32 -14.30
C TRP A 4 -10.10 5.83 -14.46
N ILE A 5 -10.23 5.00 -13.41
CA ILE A 5 -10.03 3.54 -13.51
C ILE A 5 -11.14 2.91 -14.36
N LYS A 6 -12.39 3.34 -14.16
CA LYS A 6 -13.51 2.90 -15.00
C LYS A 6 -13.35 3.38 -16.44
N ASP A 7 -12.77 4.58 -16.62
CA ASP A 7 -12.56 5.19 -17.94
C ASP A 7 -11.37 4.56 -18.71
N LEU A 8 -10.31 4.11 -18.02
CA LEU A 8 -9.16 3.44 -18.61
C LEU A 8 -9.45 2.01 -19.10
N PHE A 9 -10.28 1.28 -18.36
CA PHE A 9 -10.55 -0.14 -18.58
C PHE A 9 -11.86 -0.39 -19.33
N GLY A 10 -12.14 0.45 -20.34
CA GLY A 10 -13.27 0.25 -21.24
C GLY A 10 -13.29 -1.17 -21.83
N ARG A 11 -14.32 -1.94 -21.45
CA ARG A 11 -14.75 -3.27 -21.96
C ARG A 11 -13.73 -4.43 -21.94
N GLY A 12 -12.44 -4.21 -21.75
CA GLY A 12 -11.44 -5.28 -21.60
C GLY A 12 -11.19 -5.63 -20.12
N SER A 13 -11.17 -6.93 -19.80
CA SER A 13 -10.79 -7.39 -18.45
C SER A 13 -9.35 -6.99 -18.14
N ALA A 14 -9.15 -6.13 -17.15
CA ALA A 14 -7.82 -5.73 -16.71
C ALA A 14 -7.00 -6.97 -16.28
N VAL A 15 -5.75 -7.05 -16.72
CA VAL A 15 -4.80 -8.07 -16.32
C VAL A 15 -3.93 -7.49 -15.21
N THR A 16 -3.85 -8.23 -14.10
CA THR A 16 -2.95 -7.91 -12.99
C THR A 16 -1.70 -8.78 -13.10
N VAL A 17 -0.53 -8.15 -13.17
CA VAL A 17 0.76 -8.82 -13.33
C VAL A 17 1.71 -8.36 -12.25
N VAL A 18 2.39 -9.31 -11.63
CA VAL A 18 3.55 -9.01 -10.80
C VAL A 18 4.78 -9.09 -11.67
N ILE A 19 5.60 -8.04 -11.67
CA ILE A 19 6.90 -8.01 -12.33
C ILE A 19 8.03 -7.91 -11.31
N TRP A 20 9.18 -8.48 -11.64
CA TRP A 20 10.38 -8.36 -10.80
C TRP A 20 11.66 -8.38 -11.61
N ILE A 21 12.70 -7.78 -11.04
CA ILE A 21 14.07 -7.89 -11.56
C ILE A 21 14.77 -8.99 -10.76
N PRO A 22 15.24 -10.08 -11.40
CA PRO A 22 15.95 -11.16 -10.72
C PRO A 22 17.30 -10.67 -10.19
N HIS A 23 17.87 -11.41 -9.25
CA HIS A 23 19.22 -11.12 -8.78
C HIS A 23 20.23 -11.32 -9.92
N THR A 24 20.99 -10.27 -10.21
CA THR A 24 21.97 -10.16 -11.29
C THR A 24 23.17 -9.38 -10.77
N ASP A 25 24.26 -9.28 -11.53
CA ASP A 25 25.36 -8.39 -11.17
C ASP A 25 24.90 -6.93 -11.16
N ARG A 26 25.69 -6.05 -10.52
CA ARG A 26 25.32 -4.65 -10.29
C ARG A 26 25.09 -3.86 -11.59
N GLU A 27 25.86 -4.14 -12.64
CA GLU A 27 25.77 -3.43 -13.90
C GLU A 27 24.52 -3.87 -14.65
N GLN A 28 24.31 -5.18 -14.78
CA GLN A 28 23.10 -5.74 -15.38
C GLN A 28 21.84 -5.29 -14.63
N TYR A 29 21.86 -5.30 -13.29
CA TYR A 29 20.74 -4.80 -12.49
C TYR A 29 20.42 -3.33 -12.79
N ARG A 30 21.44 -2.49 -12.94
CA ARG A 30 21.29 -1.06 -13.28
C ARG A 30 20.71 -0.90 -14.68
N GLN A 31 21.20 -1.65 -15.66
CA GLN A 31 20.69 -1.64 -17.04
C GLN A 31 19.20 -2.03 -17.06
N ILE A 32 18.83 -3.16 -16.46
CA ILE A 32 17.42 -3.61 -16.40
C ILE A 32 16.55 -2.57 -15.68
N THR A 33 17.05 -1.97 -14.59
CA THR A 33 16.32 -0.93 -13.84
C THR A 33 16.05 0.31 -14.68
N ASN A 34 17.04 0.76 -15.47
CA ASN A 34 16.91 1.90 -16.36
C ASN A 34 15.92 1.61 -17.49
N SER A 35 16.05 0.46 -18.15
CA SER A 35 15.11 0.07 -19.21
C SER A 35 13.68 -0.11 -18.69
N LEU A 36 13.50 -0.62 -17.47
CA LEU A 36 12.18 -0.68 -16.83
C LEU A 36 11.62 0.72 -16.50
N TYR A 37 12.48 1.67 -16.15
CA TYR A 37 12.07 3.06 -15.95
C TYR A 37 11.60 3.70 -17.26
N GLU A 38 12.35 3.52 -18.35
CA GLU A 38 12.00 4.02 -19.69
C GLU A 38 10.68 3.42 -20.18
N TRP A 39 10.55 2.08 -20.09
CA TRP A 39 9.32 1.37 -20.40
C TRP A 39 8.13 1.92 -19.59
N ARG A 40 8.31 2.18 -18.30
CA ARG A 40 7.27 2.79 -17.47
C ARG A 40 6.90 4.19 -17.96
N GLN A 41 7.87 5.02 -18.34
CA GLN A 41 7.59 6.36 -18.85
C GLN A 41 6.79 6.32 -20.16
N GLN A 42 7.13 5.38 -21.04
CA GLN A 42 6.42 5.15 -22.30
C GLN A 42 4.95 4.79 -22.06
N TRP A 43 4.67 3.93 -21.08
CA TRP A 43 3.32 3.40 -20.85
C TRP A 43 2.57 4.04 -19.68
N LYS A 44 3.08 5.12 -19.07
CA LYS A 44 2.56 5.70 -17.83
C LYS A 44 1.07 6.08 -17.83
N GLN A 45 0.49 6.32 -19.01
CA GLN A 45 -0.93 6.66 -19.17
C GLN A 45 -1.82 5.43 -19.34
N GLN A 46 -1.25 4.27 -19.64
CA GLN A 46 -1.95 3.03 -19.98
C GLN A 46 -1.77 1.94 -18.91
N ILE A 47 -0.85 2.14 -17.97
CA ILE A 47 -0.62 1.21 -16.86
C ILE A 47 -0.81 1.88 -15.51
N GLN A 48 -1.27 1.12 -14.54
CA GLN A 48 -1.00 1.41 -13.13
C GLN A 48 0.19 0.58 -12.68
N LEU A 49 1.15 1.23 -12.02
CA LEU A 49 2.36 0.57 -11.55
C LEU A 49 2.72 1.06 -10.15
N SER A 50 2.95 0.11 -9.24
CA SER A 50 3.51 0.40 -7.93
C SER A 50 4.62 -0.56 -7.57
N PHE A 51 5.73 -0.02 -7.11
CA PHE A 51 6.82 -0.81 -6.55
C PHE A 51 6.54 -1.09 -5.08
N THR A 52 6.75 -2.33 -4.66
CA THR A 52 6.82 -2.70 -3.25
C THR A 52 8.27 -3.00 -2.89
N THR A 53 8.76 -2.37 -1.83
CA THR A 53 10.15 -2.52 -1.35
C THR A 53 10.27 -3.56 -0.23
N ASN A 54 9.15 -4.07 0.27
CA ASN A 54 9.07 -5.05 1.35
C ASN A 54 8.06 -6.14 0.95
N VAL A 55 8.47 -7.02 0.04
CA VAL A 55 7.74 -8.28 -0.15
C VAL A 55 8.22 -9.20 0.96
N TYR A 56 7.54 -9.16 2.11
CA TYR A 56 7.65 -10.21 3.10
C TYR A 56 6.88 -11.41 2.55
N ASP A 57 7.49 -12.10 1.59
CA ASP A 57 7.48 -13.56 1.47
C ASP A 57 6.20 -14.26 1.99
N ARG A 58 5.26 -14.60 1.09
CA ARG A 58 4.26 -15.69 1.29
C ARG A 58 3.37 -16.01 0.08
N TYR A 59 2.83 -15.03 -0.65
CA TYR A 59 1.78 -15.31 -1.65
C TYR A 59 2.25 -15.28 -3.11
N TYR A 60 3.25 -14.46 -3.41
CA TYR A 60 3.75 -14.29 -4.77
C TYR A 60 5.28 -14.41 -4.81
N GLU A 61 5.84 -15.46 -4.22
CA GLU A 61 7.27 -15.79 -4.32
C GLU A 61 7.62 -16.04 -5.80
N PRO A 62 8.58 -15.31 -6.38
CA PRO A 62 9.08 -15.64 -7.71
C PRO A 62 10.24 -16.63 -7.63
N GLU A 63 11.13 -16.52 -6.64
CA GLU A 63 12.27 -17.43 -6.44
C GLU A 63 12.65 -17.47 -4.94
N SER A 64 12.25 -18.55 -4.25
CA SER A 64 12.26 -18.77 -2.79
C SER A 64 13.64 -18.76 -2.09
N ASN A 65 14.73 -18.46 -2.81
CA ASN A 65 16.11 -18.50 -2.31
C ASN A 65 16.79 -17.13 -2.15
N CYS A 66 16.10 -16.01 -2.43
CA CYS A 66 16.70 -14.68 -2.25
C CYS A 66 16.84 -14.23 -0.78
N LYS A 67 16.50 -15.10 0.19
CA LYS A 67 16.32 -14.83 1.62
C LYS A 67 17.54 -14.34 2.40
N ARG A 68 18.72 -14.19 1.79
CA ARG A 68 19.91 -13.74 2.55
C ARG A 68 20.62 -12.48 2.09
N ASN A 69 20.65 -12.10 0.81
CA ASN A 69 21.47 -10.93 0.40
C ASN A 69 21.01 -10.15 -0.85
N GLY A 70 19.91 -10.52 -1.51
CA GLY A 70 19.48 -9.87 -2.76
C GLY A 70 18.20 -9.05 -2.60
N LYS A 71 18.26 -7.72 -2.78
CA LYS A 71 17.05 -6.89 -2.86
C LYS A 71 16.32 -7.15 -4.18
N LEU A 72 15.28 -7.99 -4.15
CA LEU A 72 14.35 -8.11 -5.27
C LEU A 72 13.52 -6.82 -5.36
N LYS A 73 13.47 -6.23 -6.55
CA LYS A 73 12.56 -5.11 -6.84
C LYS A 73 11.31 -5.70 -7.48
N VAL A 74 10.21 -5.69 -6.72
CA VAL A 74 8.93 -6.23 -7.17
C VAL A 74 7.96 -5.07 -7.41
N ALA A 75 7.17 -5.18 -8.47
CA ALA A 75 6.10 -4.25 -8.76
C ALA A 75 4.84 -4.98 -9.17
N VAL A 76 3.68 -4.40 -8.86
CA VAL A 76 2.41 -4.78 -9.47
C VAL A 76 2.13 -3.84 -10.63
N VAL A 77 1.73 -4.42 -11.76
CA VAL A 77 1.35 -3.74 -12.99
C VAL A 77 -0.07 -4.16 -13.33
N ILE A 78 -0.90 -3.18 -13.67
CA ILE A 78 -2.29 -3.41 -14.07
C ILE A 78 -2.51 -2.70 -15.39
N THR A 79 -2.98 -3.47 -16.36
CA THR A 79 -3.17 -3.03 -17.75
C THR A 79 -4.30 -3.82 -18.40
N SER A 80 -5.07 -3.22 -19.30
CA SER A 80 -6.01 -3.93 -20.18
C SER A 80 -5.33 -4.46 -21.45
N ASP A 81 -4.13 -3.99 -21.77
CA ASP A 81 -3.44 -4.35 -23.00
C ASP A 81 -2.29 -5.34 -22.73
N SER A 82 -2.47 -6.57 -23.21
CA SER A 82 -1.45 -7.62 -23.14
C SER A 82 -0.20 -7.32 -23.99
N ALA A 83 -0.29 -6.46 -25.01
CA ALA A 83 0.85 -6.04 -25.82
C ALA A 83 1.86 -5.23 -25.00
N ILE A 84 1.37 -4.42 -24.06
CA ILE A 84 2.22 -3.68 -23.11
C ILE A 84 3.08 -4.67 -22.29
N LEU A 85 2.49 -5.77 -21.83
CA LEU A 85 3.22 -6.81 -21.08
C LEU A 85 4.23 -7.55 -21.94
N LYS A 86 3.92 -7.79 -23.23
CA LYS A 86 4.87 -8.39 -24.19
C LYS A 86 6.07 -7.47 -24.49
N SER A 87 5.92 -6.17 -24.28
CA SER A 87 6.99 -5.18 -24.46
C SER A 87 7.88 -4.98 -23.22
N LEU A 88 7.70 -5.78 -22.16
CA LEU A 88 8.54 -5.70 -20.97
C LEU A 88 10.04 -5.83 -21.33
N PRO A 89 10.93 -5.03 -20.73
CA PRO A 89 12.35 -5.09 -21.03
C PRO A 89 12.96 -6.46 -20.78
N VAL A 90 13.94 -6.84 -21.59
CA VAL A 90 14.72 -8.07 -21.41
C VAL A 90 15.31 -8.10 -20.00
N GLY A 91 15.18 -9.27 -19.34
CA GLY A 91 15.63 -9.47 -17.97
C GLY A 91 14.57 -9.17 -16.90
N VAL A 92 13.50 -8.43 -17.22
CA VAL A 92 12.33 -8.31 -16.34
C VAL A 92 11.52 -9.60 -16.42
N LYS A 93 11.21 -10.17 -15.26
CA LYS A 93 10.34 -11.33 -15.15
C LYS A 93 8.92 -10.88 -14.80
N SER A 94 7.94 -11.68 -15.19
CA SER A 94 6.53 -11.36 -14.96
C SER A 94 5.71 -12.62 -14.68
N ARG A 95 4.67 -12.48 -13.87
CA ARG A 95 3.67 -13.52 -13.62
C ARG A 95 2.30 -12.87 -13.51
N THR A 96 1.34 -13.35 -14.28
CA THR A 96 -0.08 -12.98 -14.13
C THR A 96 -0.59 -13.51 -12.80
N ILE A 97 -1.30 -12.67 -12.06
CA ILE A 97 -1.97 -13.05 -10.82
C ILE A 97 -3.49 -12.88 -10.97
N PRO A 98 -4.30 -13.52 -10.11
CA PRO A 98 -5.73 -13.27 -10.08
C PRO A 98 -6.04 -11.77 -9.94
N SER A 99 -7.17 -11.34 -10.50
CA SER A 99 -7.66 -10.00 -10.27
C SER A 99 -7.83 -9.75 -8.78
N LEU A 100 -7.44 -8.56 -8.34
CA LEU A 100 -7.54 -8.17 -6.93
C LEU A 100 -8.95 -7.70 -6.64
N SER A 101 -9.67 -8.47 -5.80
CA SER A 101 -11.02 -8.13 -5.37
C SER A 101 -11.01 -6.98 -4.37
N PRO A 102 -12.03 -6.10 -4.38
CA PRO A 102 -12.21 -5.10 -3.34
C PRO A 102 -12.27 -5.74 -1.95
N VAL A 103 -11.68 -5.06 -0.95
CA VAL A 103 -11.68 -5.52 0.44
C VAL A 103 -12.26 -4.45 1.34
N TRP A 104 -12.94 -4.85 2.42
CA TRP A 104 -13.27 -3.89 3.48
C TRP A 104 -11.98 -3.45 4.16
N SER A 105 -11.92 -2.23 4.68
CA SER A 105 -10.76 -1.77 5.42
C SER A 105 -11.14 -0.68 6.41
N VAL A 106 -10.47 -0.65 7.56
CA VAL A 106 -10.47 0.53 8.40
C VAL A 106 -9.67 1.61 7.70
N THR A 107 -10.22 2.81 7.68
CA THR A 107 -9.57 4.01 7.16
C THR A 107 -9.55 5.07 8.24
N ALA A 108 -8.51 5.88 8.25
CA ALA A 108 -8.42 7.04 9.11
C ALA A 108 -7.73 8.18 8.36
N THR A 109 -7.77 9.36 8.94
CA THR A 109 -7.16 10.57 8.40
C THR A 109 -6.05 11.03 9.33
N VAL A 110 -4.90 11.44 8.79
CA VAL A 110 -3.80 12.02 9.57
C VAL A 110 -4.24 13.35 10.15
N LYS A 111 -4.14 13.53 11.47
CA LYS A 111 -4.49 14.77 12.15
C LYS A 111 -3.63 15.92 11.63
N ASN A 112 -4.25 17.08 11.49
CA ASN A 112 -3.53 18.33 11.25
C ASN A 112 -3.00 18.91 12.58
N GLN A 113 -1.98 18.26 13.13
CA GLN A 113 -1.35 18.65 14.38
C GLN A 113 0.17 18.68 14.22
N THR A 114 0.81 19.59 14.96
CA THR A 114 2.28 19.68 15.03
C THR A 114 2.78 18.75 16.13
N TYR A 115 3.80 17.96 15.81
CA TYR A 115 4.45 17.04 16.72
C TYR A 115 5.94 17.34 16.78
N LEU A 116 6.51 17.32 17.98
CA LEU A 116 7.95 17.36 18.16
C LEU A 116 8.54 15.96 18.06
N ILE A 117 9.39 15.73 17.06
CA ILE A 117 10.16 14.48 16.90
C ILE A 117 11.63 14.83 16.94
N LYS A 118 12.34 14.40 18.00
CA LYS A 118 13.78 14.68 18.20
C LYS A 118 14.11 16.18 18.10
N GLY A 119 13.27 17.03 18.66
CA GLY A 119 13.43 18.49 18.63
C GLY A 119 13.04 19.17 17.31
N ILE A 120 12.51 18.42 16.33
CA ILE A 120 12.04 18.94 15.05
C ILE A 120 10.51 18.95 15.06
N GLU A 121 9.92 20.10 14.75
CA GLU A 121 8.48 20.23 14.54
C GLU A 121 8.06 19.60 13.22
N ILE A 122 7.10 18.69 13.28
CA ILE A 122 6.57 17.98 12.13
C ILE A 122 5.06 18.09 12.14
N GLN A 123 4.50 18.63 11.07
CA GLN A 123 3.05 18.68 10.87
C GLN A 123 2.57 17.34 10.29
N GLY A 124 1.57 16.73 10.95
CA GLY A 124 1.04 15.41 10.59
C GLY A 124 1.95 14.28 11.08
N SER A 125 2.61 13.59 10.16
CA SER A 125 3.64 12.61 10.52
C SER A 125 4.89 12.76 9.64
N LYS A 126 5.96 12.05 10.01
CA LYS A 126 7.17 11.97 9.19
C LYS A 126 6.87 11.45 7.76
N HIS A 127 5.88 10.58 7.62
CA HIS A 127 5.63 9.85 6.36
C HIS A 127 4.42 10.36 5.59
N PHE A 128 3.45 10.98 6.26
CA PHE A 128 2.15 11.33 5.70
C PHE A 128 1.81 12.79 5.97
N GLU A 129 1.24 13.45 4.94
CA GLU A 129 0.71 14.81 5.04
C GLU A 129 -0.46 14.89 6.04
N PRO A 130 -0.66 16.04 6.71
CA PRO A 130 -1.93 16.35 7.35
C PRO A 130 -3.12 16.11 6.40
N GLY A 131 -4.19 15.48 6.90
CA GLY A 131 -5.35 15.16 6.08
C GLY A 131 -5.18 13.94 5.16
N ALA A 132 -3.99 13.33 5.11
CA ALA A 132 -3.79 12.13 4.29
C ALA A 132 -4.64 10.96 4.81
N LYS A 133 -5.26 10.23 3.88
CA LYS A 133 -5.96 8.98 4.20
C LYS A 133 -4.94 7.86 4.41
N VAL A 134 -5.12 7.11 5.49
CA VAL A 134 -4.34 5.92 5.84
C VAL A 134 -5.26 4.72 6.03
N TYR A 135 -4.67 3.53 5.91
CA TYR A 135 -5.32 2.23 5.96
C TYR A 135 -4.64 1.36 7.01
N PRO A 136 -5.13 1.39 8.25
CA PRO A 136 -4.60 0.58 9.34
C PRO A 136 -4.93 -0.92 9.19
N CYS A 137 -3.97 -1.81 9.49
CA CYS A 137 -4.17 -3.26 9.43
C CYS A 137 -5.08 -3.77 10.58
N GLN A 138 -5.42 -5.05 10.61
CA GLN A 138 -6.08 -5.63 11.78
C GLN A 138 -5.20 -5.53 13.02
N GLN A 139 -5.83 -5.64 14.19
CA GLN A 139 -5.09 -5.71 15.45
C GLN A 139 -4.21 -6.98 15.45
N TRP A 140 -2.90 -6.78 15.37
CA TRP A 140 -1.91 -7.86 15.30
C TRP A 140 -1.05 -7.95 16.58
N SER A 141 -1.23 -7.01 17.51
CA SER A 141 -0.43 -6.86 18.72
C SER A 141 -1.32 -6.63 19.95
N GLY A 142 -0.83 -7.03 21.12
CA GLY A 142 -1.52 -6.87 22.42
C GLY A 142 -1.47 -5.44 23.00
N ASP A 143 -0.97 -4.46 22.25
CA ASP A 143 -0.84 -3.05 22.69
C ASP A 143 -2.15 -2.26 22.63
N GLY A 144 -3.30 -2.91 22.47
CA GLY A 144 -4.58 -2.23 22.35
C GLY A 144 -4.67 -1.27 21.16
N TYR A 145 -3.93 -1.57 20.08
CA TYR A 145 -3.93 -0.77 18.85
C TYR A 145 -3.35 0.65 19.03
N GLU A 146 -2.40 0.78 19.95
CA GLU A 146 -1.67 2.02 20.18
C GLU A 146 -0.72 2.36 19.05
N ARG A 147 -0.10 1.34 18.43
CA ARG A 147 0.86 1.51 17.35
C ARG A 147 0.48 0.62 16.16
N PRO A 148 -0.63 0.92 15.46
CA PRO A 148 -1.01 0.16 14.29
C PRO A 148 0.03 0.23 13.19
N TYR A 149 0.11 -0.85 12.42
CA TYR A 149 0.77 -0.84 11.13
C TYR A 149 -0.20 -0.25 10.11
N VAL A 150 0.20 0.81 9.43
CA VAL A 150 -0.68 1.56 8.52
C VAL A 150 -0.07 1.67 7.14
N VAL A 151 -0.89 1.57 6.10
CA VAL A 151 -0.50 1.94 4.73
C VAL A 151 -1.04 3.32 4.40
N GLY A 152 -0.25 4.17 3.75
CA GLY A 152 -0.71 5.46 3.27
C GLY A 152 0.16 5.98 2.14
N LEU A 153 -0.26 7.07 1.49
CA LEU A 153 0.51 7.71 0.44
C LEU A 153 1.63 8.55 1.07
N HIS A 154 2.89 8.17 0.82
CA HIS A 154 4.05 8.88 1.38
C HIS A 154 4.12 10.29 0.84
N ARG A 155 4.31 11.27 1.73
CA ARG A 155 4.23 12.69 1.40
C ARG A 155 5.22 13.15 0.33
N GLU A 156 6.47 12.69 0.39
CA GLU A 156 7.50 13.12 -0.56
C GLU A 156 7.49 12.33 -1.87
N THR A 157 7.19 11.02 -1.80
CA THR A 157 7.38 10.13 -2.93
C THR A 157 6.10 9.85 -3.69
N GLN A 158 4.95 10.20 -3.09
CA GLN A 158 3.62 9.93 -3.62
C GLN A 158 3.43 8.44 -3.98
N LYS A 159 4.05 7.56 -3.18
CA LYS A 159 3.95 6.10 -3.29
C LYS A 159 3.36 5.55 -2.00
N PHE A 160 2.59 4.47 -2.10
CA PHE A 160 2.13 3.78 -0.91
C PHE A 160 3.32 3.25 -0.12
N THR A 161 3.32 3.52 1.18
CA THR A 161 4.30 3.00 2.12
C THR A 161 3.59 2.51 3.37
N SER A 162 4.23 1.59 4.07
CA SER A 162 3.68 0.95 5.25
C SER A 162 4.59 1.23 6.45
N VAL A 163 4.03 1.78 7.51
CA VAL A 163 4.79 2.20 8.71
C VAL A 163 4.01 1.90 9.97
N VAL A 164 4.72 1.65 11.08
CA VAL A 164 4.11 1.64 12.41
C VAL A 164 4.01 3.09 12.90
N CYS A 165 2.82 3.53 13.29
CA CYS A 165 2.59 4.89 13.79
C CYS A 165 1.65 4.87 14.98
N ALA A 166 1.83 5.81 15.90
CA ALA A 166 0.93 5.97 17.04
C ALA A 166 -0.48 6.33 16.57
N SER A 167 -1.49 5.63 17.07
CA SER A 167 -2.88 5.78 16.63
C SER A 167 -3.50 7.12 17.03
N ASP A 168 -2.94 7.78 18.04
CA ASP A 168 -3.28 9.15 18.43
C ASP A 168 -3.01 10.19 17.34
N ARG A 169 -2.22 9.84 16.31
CA ARG A 169 -1.97 10.70 15.14
C ARG A 169 -3.11 10.69 14.12
N PHE A 170 -4.10 9.83 14.28
CA PHE A 170 -5.18 9.66 13.32
C PHE A 170 -6.55 9.98 13.92
N GLU A 171 -7.46 10.45 13.06
CA GLU A 171 -8.85 10.76 13.38
C GLU A 171 -9.78 10.34 12.25
N ASN A 172 -11.09 10.53 12.46
CA ASN A 172 -12.13 10.19 11.49
C ASN A 172 -12.03 8.72 11.06
N TRP A 173 -11.95 7.82 12.04
CA TRP A 173 -11.86 6.39 11.80
C TRP A 173 -13.19 5.88 11.24
N LYS A 174 -13.15 5.11 10.16
CA LYS A 174 -14.35 4.54 9.54
C LYS A 174 -14.02 3.35 8.65
N VAL A 175 -15.02 2.52 8.37
CA VAL A 175 -14.91 1.42 7.42
C VAL A 175 -15.22 1.92 6.01
N GLU A 176 -14.37 1.56 5.04
CA GLU A 176 -14.61 1.79 3.62
C GLU A 176 -14.32 0.52 2.80
N LEU A 177 -14.99 0.39 1.66
CA LEU A 177 -14.61 -0.60 0.65
C LEU A 177 -13.43 -0.05 -0.16
N VAL A 178 -12.30 -0.76 -0.12
CA VAL A 178 -11.09 -0.40 -0.84
C VAL A 178 -11.07 -1.13 -2.17
N GLU A 179 -11.18 -0.38 -3.26
CA GLU A 179 -11.12 -0.91 -4.63
C GLU A 179 -9.79 -0.64 -5.33
N ASN A 180 -8.86 0.09 -4.69
CA ASN A 180 -7.57 0.40 -5.31
C ASN A 180 -6.69 -0.86 -5.36
N PRO A 181 -6.41 -1.41 -6.55
CA PRO A 181 -5.73 -2.70 -6.67
C PRO A 181 -4.25 -2.63 -6.26
N ILE A 182 -3.57 -1.49 -6.41
CA ILE A 182 -2.21 -1.31 -5.87
C ILE A 182 -2.21 -1.44 -4.34
N LEU A 183 -3.21 -0.85 -3.69
CA LEU A 183 -3.34 -0.87 -2.25
C LEU A 183 -3.73 -2.27 -1.75
N ILE A 184 -4.67 -2.93 -2.43
CA ILE A 184 -5.04 -4.33 -2.14
C ILE A 184 -3.83 -5.24 -2.29
N PHE A 185 -3.02 -5.06 -3.34
CA PHE A 185 -1.78 -5.82 -3.51
C PHE A 185 -0.83 -5.60 -2.32
N GLN A 186 -0.67 -4.35 -1.87
CA GLN A 186 0.17 -3.99 -0.73
C GLN A 186 -0.31 -4.65 0.57
N PHE A 187 -1.63 -4.73 0.80
CA PHE A 187 -2.19 -5.47 1.93
C PHE A 187 -1.78 -6.95 1.87
N GLN A 188 -1.94 -7.60 0.72
CA GLN A 188 -1.58 -9.02 0.54
C GLN A 188 -0.07 -9.31 0.71
N GLN A 189 0.82 -8.31 0.61
CA GLN A 189 2.28 -8.49 0.69
C GLN A 189 2.87 -8.33 2.10
N THR A 190 2.10 -7.87 3.09
CA THR A 190 2.65 -7.47 4.39
C THR A 190 2.15 -8.37 5.51
N THR A 191 3.01 -8.61 6.51
CA THR A 191 2.81 -9.62 7.58
C THR A 191 1.89 -9.18 8.72
N GLY A 192 0.93 -8.28 8.47
CA GLY A 192 -0.14 -7.95 9.41
C GLY A 192 -1.40 -8.72 9.02
N GLY A 193 -2.26 -9.09 9.97
CA GLY A 193 -3.63 -9.47 9.59
C GLY A 193 -4.23 -8.31 8.79
N TRP A 194 -4.59 -8.54 7.53
CA TRP A 194 -5.23 -7.52 6.71
C TRP A 194 -6.67 -7.88 6.48
N TRP A 195 -7.49 -6.84 6.42
CA TRP A 195 -8.90 -6.92 6.12
C TRP A 195 -9.13 -7.58 4.75
N SER A 196 -10.22 -8.34 4.65
CA SER A 196 -10.67 -9.04 3.45
C SER A 196 -12.08 -8.58 3.06
N ASP A 197 -12.67 -9.28 2.09
CA ASP A 197 -14.06 -9.15 1.70
C ASP A 197 -15.04 -9.92 2.62
N ASP A 198 -14.55 -10.58 3.67
CA ASP A 198 -15.37 -11.33 4.63
C ASP A 198 -16.29 -10.37 5.43
N PRO A 199 -17.63 -10.61 5.43
CA PRO A 199 -18.57 -9.84 6.24
C PRO A 199 -18.21 -9.75 7.72
N LYS A 200 -17.63 -10.80 8.32
CA LYS A 200 -17.20 -10.77 9.73
C LYS A 200 -16.07 -9.78 9.95
N GLN A 201 -15.12 -9.72 9.02
CA GLN A 201 -14.03 -8.76 9.09
C GLN A 201 -14.52 -7.33 8.89
N LYS A 202 -15.59 -7.11 8.12
CA LYS A 202 -16.25 -5.80 8.04
C LYS A 202 -16.82 -5.38 9.40
N GLU A 203 -17.48 -6.29 10.12
CA GLU A 203 -18.01 -6.01 11.46
C GLU A 203 -16.89 -5.72 12.46
N GLU A 204 -15.81 -6.51 12.45
CA GLU A 204 -14.62 -6.27 13.27
C GLU A 204 -13.95 -4.93 12.96
N ALA A 205 -13.85 -4.57 11.67
CA ALA A 205 -13.36 -3.27 11.22
C ALA A 205 -14.22 -2.13 11.78
N GLN A 206 -15.54 -2.33 11.82
CA GLN A 206 -16.48 -1.34 12.32
C GLN A 206 -16.31 -1.14 13.83
N LEU A 207 -16.25 -2.23 14.59
CA LEU A 207 -16.00 -2.18 16.03
C LEU A 207 -14.68 -1.48 16.36
N LEU A 208 -13.62 -1.75 15.60
CA LEU A 208 -12.33 -1.10 15.77
C LEU A 208 -12.42 0.40 15.48
N ALA A 209 -13.05 0.79 14.37
CA ALA A 209 -13.22 2.20 14.01
C ALA A 209 -13.99 2.98 15.10
N ASP A 210 -15.08 2.41 15.60
CA ASP A 210 -15.90 3.01 16.66
C ASP A 210 -15.12 3.14 17.97
N GLY A 211 -14.37 2.09 18.37
CA GLY A 211 -13.50 2.11 19.54
C GLY A 211 -12.42 3.19 19.44
N MET A 212 -11.80 3.34 18.28
CA MET A 212 -10.78 4.38 18.05
C MET A 212 -11.36 5.79 18.08
N ASN A 213 -12.57 5.99 17.56
CA ASN A 213 -13.27 7.26 17.66
C ASN A 213 -13.64 7.60 19.11
N ALA A 214 -14.13 6.63 19.90
CA ALA A 214 -14.42 6.82 21.31
C ALA A 214 -13.15 7.17 22.11
N ARG A 215 -12.03 6.49 21.84
CA ARG A 215 -10.72 6.82 22.42
C ARG A 215 -10.30 8.25 22.09
N ASN A 216 -10.43 8.67 20.83
CA ASN A 216 -10.11 10.03 20.40
C ASN A 216 -10.99 11.08 21.11
N ALA A 217 -12.27 10.80 21.32
CA ALA A 217 -13.17 11.70 22.05
C ALA A 217 -12.74 11.87 23.51
N ARG A 218 -12.38 10.77 24.21
CA ARG A 218 -11.87 10.80 25.58
C ARG A 218 -10.56 11.59 25.71
N ILE A 219 -9.64 11.42 24.77
CA ILE A 219 -8.38 12.19 24.77
C ILE A 219 -8.66 13.69 24.56
N LYS A 220 -9.64 14.04 23.71
CA LYS A 220 -10.03 15.43 23.49
C LYS A 220 -10.64 16.06 24.74
N SER A 221 -11.49 15.34 25.48
CA SER A 221 -12.08 15.87 26.72
C SER A 221 -11.03 16.14 27.79
N MET A 222 -10.05 15.25 27.98
CA MET A 222 -8.97 15.40 28.96
C MET A 222 -8.01 16.57 28.67
N LYS A 223 -7.96 17.09 27.44
CA LYS A 223 -7.09 18.22 27.07
C LYS A 223 -7.77 19.58 27.21
N ASN A 224 -9.09 19.59 27.41
CA ASN A 224 -9.89 20.81 27.54
C ASN A 224 -10.23 21.13 29.02
N GLU A 225 -9.77 20.29 29.95
CA GLU A 225 -9.76 20.52 31.41
C GLU A 225 -8.39 21.06 31.83
#